data_AF-A0A7J6U305-F1
#
_entry.id   AF-A0A7J6U305-F1
#
_cell.length_a   1.000
_cell.length_b   1.000
_cell.length_c   1.000
_cell.angle_alpha   90.00
_cell.angle_beta   90.00
_cell.angle_gamma   90.00
#
_symmetry.space_group_name_H-M   'P 1'
#
loop_
_entity.id
_entity.type
_entity.pdbx_description
1 polymer ?
#
loop_
_entity_poly.entity_id
_entity_poly.type
_entity_poly.pdbx_seq_one_letter_code
_entity_poly.pdbx_strand_id
1 'polypeptide(L)'
;EGFKGRDDFRREKQLQEARMAGTADAEVDVNTGKMINPHNPQFITKAPWYLEQNQGPSLAHQHAWNLKQHDSKDTYTRGTKGDLKTKFVKGACENCGSTTHTKKDCFERPRKKGAKWTGRNLASDDYVRIGGVSVEDLDMDYDAKHDRWRGYDPSEYMEVIKNADEVEEARKKKAEAEVSKRLAEKKAARQRRREAIERKRAAKKAKLAEGGDDNAAESDIDSAGDTDSESEGEGSREKATVLLGVWLCHIEWFNEALDEEGVKVKDFDVHGAVTDAKDTRTRTTSRNLRIREDTAKYLLNLDPNSAYYDPKSRSMREDPFAKGAAGDSLYAGDNFVRETGQAGEMIQQRAFAWEAYKEGINVHDVANPTLAAHMFKEYKSRSKDVHSEEKKVLEKYGGEEHLHIPDN
;
A
#
# COMPACT_ATOMS: atom_id res chain seq x y z
N GLU A 1 32.79 38.83 -25.82
CA GLU A 1 33.69 37.85 -25.17
C GLU A 1 34.98 37.75 -25.96
N GLY A 2 36.13 37.89 -25.31
CA GLY A 2 37.42 37.73 -25.97
C GLY A 2 37.64 36.27 -26.40
N PHE A 3 38.30 36.05 -27.53
CA PHE A 3 38.65 34.71 -28.00
C PHE A 3 39.52 34.03 -26.93
N LYS A 4 39.06 32.92 -26.35
CA LYS A 4 39.85 32.13 -25.41
C LYS A 4 41.15 31.68 -26.08
N GLY A 5 42.27 31.76 -25.36
CA GLY A 5 43.55 31.28 -25.89
C GLY A 5 43.54 29.77 -26.12
N ARG A 6 44.43 29.28 -26.99
CA ARG A 6 44.62 27.82 -27.20
C ARG A 6 44.95 27.10 -25.88
N ASP A 7 45.75 27.77 -25.05
CA ASP A 7 46.00 27.54 -23.62
C ASP A 7 44.75 27.15 -22.81
N ASP A 8 43.79 28.08 -22.83
CA ASP A 8 42.56 27.99 -22.04
C ASP A 8 41.63 26.90 -22.57
N PHE A 9 41.52 26.77 -23.90
CA PHE A 9 40.69 25.72 -24.51
C PHE A 9 41.21 24.32 -24.17
N ARG A 10 42.53 24.12 -24.20
CA ARG A 10 43.14 22.85 -23.79
C ARG A 10 42.86 22.57 -22.31
N ARG A 11 42.99 23.58 -21.44
CA ARG A 11 42.68 23.48 -20.00
C ARG A 11 41.21 23.15 -19.75
N GLU A 12 40.27 23.81 -20.43
CA GLU A 12 38.82 23.57 -20.30
C GLU A 12 38.46 22.15 -20.76
N LYS A 13 39.06 21.67 -21.86
CA LYS A 13 38.87 20.29 -22.33
C LYS A 13 39.40 19.26 -21.34
N GLN A 14 40.62 19.45 -20.83
CA GLN A 14 41.21 18.56 -19.82
C GLN A 14 40.40 18.56 -18.53
N LEU A 15 39.90 19.72 -18.10
CA LEU A 15 39.00 19.85 -16.96
C LEU A 15 37.71 19.08 -17.18
N GLN A 16 37.12 19.18 -18.38
CA GLN A 16 35.91 18.44 -18.72
C GLN A 16 36.15 16.92 -18.75
N GLU A 17 37.27 16.47 -19.31
CA GLU A 17 37.67 15.05 -19.29
C GLU A 17 37.88 14.55 -17.85
N ALA A 18 38.53 15.34 -17.00
CA ALA A 18 38.71 15.02 -15.58
C ALA A 18 37.37 14.96 -14.82
N ARG A 19 36.41 15.83 -15.16
CA ARG A 19 35.05 15.79 -14.60
C ARG A 19 34.25 14.58 -15.07
N MET A 20 34.34 14.25 -16.36
CA MET A 20 33.74 13.02 -16.90
C MET A 20 34.37 11.76 -16.30
N ALA A 21 35.65 11.82 -15.93
CA ALA A 21 36.33 10.75 -15.20
C ALA A 21 36.02 10.73 -13.69
N GLY A 22 35.24 11.70 -13.17
CA GLY A 22 34.94 11.82 -11.74
C GLY A 22 36.13 12.23 -10.87
N THR A 23 37.23 12.70 -11.47
CA THR A 23 38.44 13.16 -10.76
C THR A 23 38.36 14.64 -10.36
N ALA A 24 37.58 15.43 -11.10
CA ALA A 24 37.34 16.85 -10.80
C ALA A 24 35.86 17.10 -10.52
N ASP A 25 35.59 18.09 -9.67
CA ASP A 25 34.22 18.46 -9.30
C ASP A 25 33.41 18.96 -10.50
N ALA A 26 32.15 18.54 -10.53
CA ALA A 26 31.20 18.95 -11.55
C ALA A 26 30.95 20.47 -11.51
N GLU A 27 30.56 21.03 -12.66
CA GLU A 27 30.11 22.42 -12.70
C GLU A 27 28.83 22.59 -11.87
N VAL A 28 28.69 23.71 -11.18
CA VAL A 28 27.49 24.03 -10.40
C VAL A 28 26.71 25.11 -11.13
N ASP A 29 25.42 24.89 -11.30
CA ASP A 29 24.49 25.86 -11.89
C ASP A 29 24.34 27.08 -10.97
N VAL A 30 24.54 28.26 -11.51
CA VAL A 30 24.46 29.53 -10.77
C VAL A 30 23.05 29.83 -10.29
N ASN A 31 22.02 29.42 -11.04
CA ASN A 31 20.63 29.73 -10.69
C ASN A 31 20.04 28.76 -9.66
N THR A 32 20.27 27.45 -9.85
CA THR A 32 19.67 26.41 -9.00
C THR A 32 20.60 25.90 -7.91
N GLY A 33 21.90 26.20 -7.99
CA GLY A 33 22.92 25.64 -7.09
C GLY A 33 23.13 24.13 -7.26
N LYS A 34 22.53 23.51 -8.29
CA LYS A 34 22.63 22.07 -8.56
C LYS A 34 23.86 21.77 -9.41
N MET A 35 24.44 20.59 -9.24
CA MET A 35 25.50 20.12 -10.13
C MET A 35 24.96 19.88 -11.55
N ILE A 36 25.72 20.32 -12.56
CA ILE A 36 25.51 20.03 -13.97
C ILE A 36 26.28 18.75 -14.29
N ASN A 37 25.57 17.74 -14.80
CA ASN A 37 26.17 16.47 -15.15
C ASN A 37 27.30 16.67 -16.20
N PRO A 38 28.56 16.30 -15.90
CA PRO A 38 29.69 16.46 -16.82
C PRO A 38 29.54 15.68 -18.14
N HIS A 39 28.74 14.63 -18.15
CA HIS A 39 28.47 13.83 -19.34
C HIS A 39 27.42 14.45 -20.26
N ASN A 40 26.77 15.55 -19.87
CA ASN A 40 25.92 16.28 -20.79
C ASN A 40 26.78 16.84 -21.94
N PRO A 41 26.39 16.62 -23.20
CA PRO A 41 27.16 17.15 -24.32
C PRO A 41 27.14 18.69 -24.31
N GLN A 42 28.23 19.30 -24.75
CA GLN A 42 28.44 20.76 -24.65
C GLN A 42 27.31 21.59 -25.30
N PHE A 43 26.67 21.09 -26.37
CA PHE A 43 25.60 21.81 -27.06
C PHE A 43 24.27 21.85 -26.30
N ILE A 44 24.09 21.00 -25.27
CA ILE A 44 22.93 21.04 -24.37
C ILE A 44 23.24 21.94 -23.16
N THR A 45 24.48 21.92 -22.67
CA THR A 45 24.86 22.69 -21.48
C THR A 45 25.12 24.16 -21.78
N LYS A 46 25.74 24.48 -22.91
CA LYS A 46 26.02 25.86 -23.32
C LYS A 46 24.75 26.48 -23.91
N ALA A 47 24.25 27.52 -23.26
CA ALA A 47 23.13 28.25 -23.80
C ALA A 47 23.49 28.99 -25.10
N PRO A 48 22.54 29.07 -26.04
CA PRO A 48 22.67 29.92 -27.21
C PRO A 48 22.81 31.40 -26.85
N TRP A 49 23.53 32.15 -27.69
CA TRP A 49 23.87 33.57 -27.49
C TRP A 49 22.68 34.51 -27.25
N TYR A 50 21.48 34.15 -27.73
CA TYR A 50 20.26 34.96 -27.60
C TYR A 50 19.56 34.79 -26.24
N LEU A 51 20.05 33.87 -25.40
CA LEU A 51 19.64 33.73 -24.00
C LEU A 51 20.78 34.25 -23.14
N GLU A 52 20.63 35.46 -22.61
CA GLU A 52 21.65 36.19 -21.87
C GLU A 52 22.04 35.47 -20.57
N GLN A 53 23.00 34.54 -20.63
CA GLN A 53 23.58 33.85 -19.48
C GLN A 53 24.90 34.47 -19.03
N ASN A 54 24.92 35.80 -18.85
CA ASN A 54 26.13 36.54 -18.45
C ASN A 54 26.64 36.20 -17.02
N GLN A 55 25.97 35.30 -16.31
CA GLN A 55 26.20 35.02 -14.89
C GLN A 55 26.87 33.64 -14.63
N GLY A 56 27.15 32.83 -15.66
CA GLY A 56 27.87 31.55 -15.53
C GLY A 56 27.15 30.35 -16.15
N PRO A 57 27.67 29.12 -15.97
CA PRO A 57 27.06 27.91 -16.53
C PRO A 57 25.69 27.65 -15.92
N SER A 58 24.63 27.56 -16.72
CA SER A 58 23.28 27.23 -16.23
C SER A 58 22.44 26.47 -17.25
N LEU A 59 21.65 25.51 -16.75
CA LEU A 59 20.75 24.69 -17.58
C LEU A 59 19.33 25.28 -17.70
N ALA A 60 19.13 26.51 -17.21
CA ALA A 60 17.82 27.17 -17.19
C ALA A 60 17.14 27.26 -18.57
N HIS A 61 17.92 27.38 -19.65
CA HIS A 61 17.40 27.43 -21.02
C HIS A 61 16.77 26.13 -21.52
N GLN A 62 17.09 24.99 -20.88
CA GLN A 62 16.49 23.69 -21.19
C GLN A 62 15.20 23.43 -20.40
N HIS A 63 14.93 24.22 -19.36
CA HIS A 63 13.67 24.11 -18.63
C HIS A 63 12.52 24.70 -19.47
N ALA A 64 11.33 24.10 -19.32
CA ALA A 64 10.13 24.58 -19.99
C ALA A 64 9.79 25.99 -19.50
N TRP A 65 10.05 27.01 -20.33
CA TRP A 65 9.86 28.42 -20.01
C TRP A 65 8.38 28.82 -19.98
N ASN A 66 7.53 28.13 -20.74
CA ASN A 66 6.10 28.43 -20.92
C ASN A 66 5.19 27.19 -20.78
N LEU A 67 5.42 26.35 -19.76
CA LEU A 67 4.50 25.24 -19.50
C LEU A 67 3.16 25.79 -18.99
N LYS A 68 2.14 25.83 -19.85
CA LYS A 68 0.77 26.12 -19.45
C LYS A 68 0.26 24.95 -18.60
N GLN A 69 -0.26 25.25 -17.41
CA GLN A 69 -0.98 24.26 -16.62
C GLN A 69 -2.41 24.18 -17.17
N HIS A 70 -2.80 23.02 -17.68
CA HIS A 70 -4.10 22.80 -18.33
C HIS A 70 -5.15 22.14 -17.41
N ASP A 71 -4.89 22.10 -16.10
CA ASP A 71 -5.74 21.45 -15.10
C ASP A 71 -6.99 22.27 -14.72
N SER A 72 -7.63 22.93 -15.68
CA SER A 72 -8.90 23.59 -15.42
C SER A 72 -9.99 22.54 -15.22
N LYS A 73 -10.40 22.35 -13.95
CA LYS A 73 -11.63 21.61 -13.57
C LYS A 73 -12.91 22.26 -14.11
N ASP A 74 -12.78 23.46 -14.67
CA ASP A 74 -13.87 24.21 -15.26
C ASP A 74 -14.50 23.40 -16.40
N THR A 75 -15.78 23.09 -16.22
CA THR A 75 -16.62 22.45 -17.22
C THR A 75 -17.63 23.44 -17.77
N TYR A 76 -18.24 23.12 -18.90
CA TYR A 76 -19.33 23.90 -19.44
C TYR A 76 -20.50 23.93 -18.46
N THR A 77 -21.00 25.12 -18.12
CA THR A 77 -22.22 25.26 -17.31
C THR A 77 -23.41 24.71 -18.09
N ARG A 78 -24.01 23.62 -17.61
CA ARG A 78 -25.20 23.00 -18.20
C ARG A 78 -26.43 23.32 -17.36
N GLY A 79 -27.54 23.63 -18.01
CA GLY A 79 -28.86 23.73 -17.36
C GLY A 79 -29.11 24.98 -16.50
N THR A 80 -28.15 25.92 -16.40
CA THR A 80 -28.35 27.18 -15.70
C THR A 80 -29.22 28.14 -16.52
N LYS A 81 -30.44 28.36 -16.05
CA LYS A 81 -31.39 29.31 -16.65
C LYS A 81 -31.24 30.69 -16.01
N GLY A 82 -31.19 31.74 -16.83
CA GLY A 82 -31.30 33.12 -16.38
C GLY A 82 -32.71 33.51 -15.95
N ASP A 83 -32.87 34.78 -15.60
CA ASP A 83 -34.17 35.32 -15.20
C ASP A 83 -35.20 35.20 -16.33
N LEU A 84 -36.45 34.91 -15.94
CA LEU A 84 -37.55 34.83 -16.89
C LEU A 84 -37.95 36.22 -17.37
N LYS A 85 -37.89 36.41 -18.70
CA LYS A 85 -38.32 37.65 -19.34
C LYS A 85 -39.84 37.73 -19.37
N THR A 86 -40.37 38.87 -18.94
CA THR A 86 -41.82 39.15 -18.97
C THR A 86 -42.30 39.70 -20.30
N LYS A 87 -41.38 40.23 -21.13
CA LYS A 87 -41.69 40.84 -22.43
C LYS A 87 -40.69 40.40 -23.49
N PHE A 88 -41.17 40.35 -24.73
CA PHE A 88 -40.32 40.01 -25.87
C PHE A 88 -39.31 41.12 -26.16
N VAL A 89 -38.04 40.75 -26.22
CA VAL A 89 -36.92 41.66 -26.52
C VAL A 89 -36.64 41.65 -28.02
N LYS A 90 -36.45 42.83 -28.62
CA LYS A 90 -36.11 42.94 -30.05
C LYS A 90 -34.74 42.30 -30.30
N GLY A 91 -34.66 41.44 -31.32
CA GLY A 91 -33.45 40.65 -31.60
C GLY A 91 -33.40 39.28 -30.91
N ALA A 92 -34.36 38.98 -30.02
CA ALA A 92 -34.52 37.64 -29.48
C ALA A 92 -35.07 36.64 -30.50
N CYS A 93 -34.87 35.36 -30.24
CA CYS A 93 -35.41 34.26 -31.02
C CYS A 93 -36.93 34.41 -31.20
N GLU A 94 -37.40 34.42 -32.45
CA GLU A 94 -38.82 34.65 -32.75
C GLU A 94 -39.73 33.54 -32.23
N ASN A 95 -39.18 32.34 -31.98
CA ASN A 95 -39.91 31.18 -31.50
C ASN A 95 -40.11 31.19 -29.98
N CYS A 96 -39.02 31.24 -29.20
CA CYS A 96 -39.03 31.10 -27.75
C CYS A 96 -38.80 32.40 -26.98
N GLY A 97 -38.21 33.43 -27.59
CA GLY A 97 -37.94 34.72 -26.93
C GLY A 97 -36.61 34.83 -26.15
N SER A 98 -35.74 33.82 -26.21
CA SER A 98 -34.36 33.91 -25.68
C SER A 98 -33.47 34.80 -26.57
N THR A 99 -32.52 35.52 -25.98
CA THR A 99 -31.54 36.35 -26.74
C THR A 99 -30.24 35.62 -27.07
N THR A 100 -30.07 34.37 -26.64
CA THR A 100 -28.80 33.64 -26.78
C THR A 100 -28.62 32.98 -28.14
N HIS A 101 -29.71 32.69 -28.83
CA HIS A 101 -29.71 31.94 -30.09
C HIS A 101 -30.73 32.48 -31.09
N THR A 102 -30.62 32.04 -32.35
CA THR A 102 -31.54 32.42 -33.43
C THR A 102 -32.73 31.46 -33.53
N LYS A 103 -33.73 31.79 -34.36
CA LYS A 103 -34.90 30.90 -34.59
C LYS A 103 -34.52 29.51 -35.13
N LYS A 104 -33.44 29.41 -35.92
CA LYS A 104 -33.00 28.15 -36.54
C LYS A 104 -32.40 27.21 -35.51
N ASP A 105 -31.63 27.76 -34.57
CA ASP A 105 -30.91 27.03 -33.53
C ASP A 105 -31.71 27.00 -32.21
N CYS A 106 -33.03 27.05 -32.31
CA CYS A 106 -33.92 27.11 -31.16
C CYS A 106 -34.12 25.72 -30.54
N PHE A 107 -33.79 25.58 -29.26
CA PHE A 107 -33.99 24.34 -28.49
C PHE A 107 -35.47 24.01 -28.24
N GLU A 108 -36.32 25.04 -28.24
CA GLU A 108 -37.77 24.87 -28.08
C GLU A 108 -38.43 24.45 -29.40
N ARG A 109 -39.44 23.58 -29.30
CA ARG A 109 -40.21 23.08 -30.45
C ARG A 109 -40.73 24.25 -31.30
N PRO A 110 -40.59 24.21 -32.65
CA PRO A 110 -41.10 25.27 -33.53
C PRO A 110 -42.61 25.50 -33.35
N ARG A 111 -42.99 26.73 -32.96
CA ARG A 111 -44.38 27.13 -32.74
C ARG A 111 -44.99 27.71 -34.03
N LYS A 112 -46.27 27.45 -34.28
CA LYS A 112 -47.03 28.01 -35.42
C LYS A 112 -47.13 29.55 -35.34
N LYS A 113 -47.31 30.08 -34.13
CA LYS A 113 -47.16 31.51 -33.80
C LYS A 113 -46.11 31.61 -32.72
N GLY A 114 -44.94 32.15 -33.06
CA GLY A 114 -43.81 32.29 -32.14
C GLY A 114 -44.03 33.32 -31.02
N ALA A 115 -43.13 33.33 -30.05
CA ALA A 115 -43.12 34.27 -28.93
C ALA A 115 -43.10 35.74 -29.37
N LYS A 116 -42.52 36.05 -30.54
CA LYS A 116 -42.50 37.41 -31.11
C LYS A 116 -43.89 38.02 -31.28
N TRP A 117 -44.86 37.23 -31.70
CA TRP A 117 -46.23 37.69 -31.98
C TRP A 117 -47.21 37.41 -30.84
N THR A 118 -46.92 36.41 -30.01
CA THR A 118 -47.83 35.98 -28.95
C THR A 118 -47.46 36.54 -27.59
N GLY A 119 -46.18 36.87 -27.35
CA GLY A 119 -45.68 37.37 -26.07
C GLY A 119 -45.85 36.40 -24.90
N ARG A 120 -46.13 35.11 -25.17
CA ARG A 120 -46.39 34.08 -24.15
C ARG A 120 -45.31 33.02 -24.16
N ASN A 121 -45.08 32.41 -23.00
CA ASN A 121 -44.11 31.32 -22.78
C ASN A 121 -42.71 31.70 -23.28
N LEU A 122 -42.16 32.78 -22.72
CA LEU A 122 -40.80 33.23 -23.00
C LEU A 122 -39.82 32.34 -22.26
N ALA A 123 -38.83 31.84 -22.99
CA ALA A 123 -37.71 31.12 -22.40
C ALA A 123 -36.78 32.10 -21.67
N SER A 124 -36.17 31.64 -20.59
CA SER A 124 -34.99 32.29 -19.99
C SER A 124 -33.84 32.29 -20.99
N ASP A 125 -32.90 33.21 -20.81
CA ASP A 125 -31.63 33.12 -21.53
C ASP A 125 -30.78 32.00 -20.94
N ASP A 126 -30.11 31.24 -21.80
CA ASP A 126 -29.09 30.28 -21.40
C ASP A 126 -27.81 31.06 -21.02
N TYR A 127 -27.22 30.81 -19.85
CA TYR A 127 -25.94 31.43 -19.51
C TYR A 127 -24.83 30.84 -20.39
N VAL A 128 -24.32 31.62 -21.34
CA VAL A 128 -23.24 31.19 -22.25
C VAL A 128 -21.85 31.54 -21.71
N ARG A 129 -21.72 32.19 -20.54
CA ARG A 129 -20.41 32.71 -20.09
C ARG A 129 -20.11 32.38 -18.64
N ILE A 130 -19.09 31.55 -18.46
CA ILE A 130 -18.30 31.52 -17.24
C ILE A 130 -17.28 32.67 -17.39
N GLY A 131 -17.33 33.67 -16.50
CA GLY A 131 -16.26 34.68 -16.39
C GLY A 131 -15.97 35.54 -17.64
N GLY A 132 -16.91 35.65 -18.59
CA GLY A 132 -16.72 36.46 -19.81
C GLY A 132 -16.02 35.75 -20.98
N VAL A 133 -15.68 34.46 -20.84
CA VAL A 133 -15.05 33.64 -21.89
C VAL A 133 -16.09 32.75 -22.57
N SER A 134 -16.03 32.63 -23.91
CA SER A 134 -16.90 31.74 -24.68
C SER A 134 -16.61 30.27 -24.35
N VAL A 135 -17.63 29.43 -24.38
CA VAL A 135 -17.53 27.96 -24.38
C VAL A 135 -16.50 27.44 -25.40
N GLU A 136 -16.32 28.15 -26.51
CA GLU A 136 -15.42 27.80 -27.62
C GLU A 136 -13.94 28.13 -27.35
N ASP A 137 -13.62 28.89 -26.30
CA ASP A 137 -12.27 29.41 -26.03
C ASP A 137 -11.55 28.72 -24.84
N LEU A 138 -12.09 27.62 -24.31
CA LEU A 138 -11.41 26.87 -23.25
C LEU A 138 -10.20 26.11 -23.83
N ASP A 139 -8.99 26.58 -23.53
CA ASP A 139 -7.72 25.96 -23.91
C ASP A 139 -7.47 24.67 -23.10
N MET A 140 -8.17 23.60 -23.48
CA MET A 140 -8.11 22.29 -22.84
C MET A 140 -7.19 21.31 -23.58
N ASP A 141 -6.54 20.43 -22.80
CA ASP A 141 -5.76 19.30 -23.29
C ASP A 141 -6.58 18.27 -24.08
N TYR A 142 -5.90 17.39 -24.82
CA TYR A 142 -6.52 16.29 -25.56
C TYR A 142 -7.35 15.39 -24.63
N ASP A 143 -6.78 14.96 -23.50
CA ASP A 143 -7.45 14.12 -22.52
C ASP A 143 -8.64 14.86 -21.89
N ALA A 144 -8.48 16.14 -21.55
CA ALA A 144 -9.54 16.96 -20.98
C ALA A 144 -10.73 17.16 -21.94
N LYS A 145 -10.49 17.22 -23.26
CA LYS A 145 -11.56 17.30 -24.29
C LYS A 145 -12.30 15.97 -24.47
N HIS A 146 -11.61 14.85 -24.29
CA HIS A 146 -12.15 13.50 -24.49
C HIS A 146 -12.54 12.80 -23.18
N ASP A 147 -12.41 13.48 -22.06
CA ASP A 147 -12.81 12.94 -20.77
C ASP A 147 -14.31 12.68 -20.74
N ARG A 148 -14.66 11.40 -20.69
CA ARG A 148 -16.03 10.90 -20.62
C ARG A 148 -16.76 11.42 -19.38
N TRP A 149 -16.02 11.66 -18.30
CA TRP A 149 -16.57 12.09 -17.01
C TRP A 149 -16.49 13.60 -16.81
N ARG A 150 -16.24 14.37 -17.88
CA ARG A 150 -16.23 15.83 -17.80
C ARG A 150 -17.61 16.37 -17.38
N GLY A 151 -17.62 17.09 -16.26
CA GLY A 151 -18.84 17.63 -15.65
C GLY A 151 -19.63 16.62 -14.82
N TYR A 152 -19.00 15.50 -14.43
CA TYR A 152 -19.56 14.59 -13.42
C TYR A 152 -19.69 15.28 -12.07
N ASP A 153 -20.88 15.21 -11.47
CA ASP A 153 -21.11 15.66 -10.09
C ASP A 153 -20.81 14.50 -9.13
N PRO A 154 -19.83 14.65 -8.20
CA PRO A 154 -19.53 13.62 -7.20
C PRO A 154 -20.74 13.22 -6.34
N SER A 155 -21.78 14.05 -6.26
CA SER A 155 -23.01 13.75 -5.52
C SER A 155 -23.83 12.62 -6.15
N GLU A 156 -23.78 12.45 -7.48
CA GLU A 156 -24.48 11.38 -8.21
C GLU A 156 -23.96 9.99 -7.82
N TYR A 157 -22.71 9.88 -7.36
CA TYR A 157 -22.14 8.61 -6.89
C TYR A 157 -22.90 8.04 -5.69
N MET A 158 -23.61 8.87 -4.92
CA MET A 158 -24.45 8.41 -3.81
C MET A 158 -25.55 7.45 -4.26
N GLU A 159 -26.06 7.55 -5.49
CA GLU A 159 -27.05 6.61 -6.02
C GLU A 159 -26.45 5.21 -6.22
N VAL A 160 -25.17 5.13 -6.62
CA VAL A 160 -24.45 3.87 -6.76
C VAL A 160 -24.27 3.21 -5.40
N ILE A 161 -23.95 3.99 -4.37
CA ILE A 161 -23.83 3.51 -2.98
C ILE A 161 -25.17 2.98 -2.50
N LYS A 162 -26.26 3.74 -2.66
CA LYS A 162 -27.62 3.29 -2.26
C LYS A 162 -28.02 1.97 -2.93
N ASN A 163 -27.77 1.85 -4.23
CA ASN A 163 -28.05 0.61 -4.96
C ASN A 163 -27.20 -0.57 -4.45
N ALA A 164 -25.95 -0.32 -4.04
CA ALA A 164 -25.11 -1.34 -3.42
C ALA A 164 -25.65 -1.76 -2.04
N ASP A 165 -26.06 -0.80 -1.21
CA ASP A 165 -26.65 -1.04 0.11
C ASP A 165 -27.94 -1.89 -0.02
N GLU A 166 -28.82 -1.55 -0.95
CA GLU A 166 -30.05 -2.32 -1.23
C GLU A 166 -29.74 -3.78 -1.66
N VAL A 167 -28.70 -3.98 -2.45
CA VAL A 167 -28.24 -5.31 -2.86
C VAL A 167 -27.66 -6.08 -1.69
N GLU A 168 -26.90 -5.44 -0.80
CA GLU A 168 -26.37 -6.05 0.42
C GLU A 168 -27.50 -6.46 1.39
N GLU A 169 -28.52 -5.61 1.57
CA GLU A 169 -29.71 -5.96 2.37
C GLU A 169 -30.46 -7.16 1.79
N ALA A 170 -30.62 -7.22 0.46
CA ALA A 170 -31.26 -8.34 -0.20
C ALA A 170 -30.45 -9.64 -0.03
N ARG A 171 -29.11 -9.56 -0.10
CA ARG A 171 -28.21 -10.69 0.17
C ARG A 171 -28.33 -11.16 1.61
N LYS A 172 -28.36 -10.24 2.58
CA LYS A 172 -28.53 -10.54 4.01
C LYS A 172 -29.86 -11.25 4.27
N LYS A 173 -30.99 -10.71 3.79
CA LYS A 173 -32.33 -11.34 3.91
C LYS A 173 -32.36 -12.75 3.30
N LYS A 174 -31.69 -12.95 2.17
CA LYS A 174 -31.59 -14.27 1.54
C LYS A 174 -30.75 -15.24 2.38
N ALA A 175 -29.64 -14.79 2.94
CA ALA A 175 -28.80 -15.59 3.83
C ALA A 175 -29.55 -15.97 5.12
N GLU A 176 -30.26 -15.03 5.76
CA GLU A 176 -31.12 -15.28 6.92
C GLU A 176 -32.24 -16.28 6.61
N ALA A 177 -32.88 -16.15 5.43
CA ALA A 177 -33.89 -17.10 4.98
C ALA A 177 -33.31 -18.50 4.74
N GLU A 178 -32.07 -18.61 4.27
CA GLU A 178 -31.40 -19.90 4.09
C GLU A 178 -30.99 -20.52 5.43
N VAL A 179 -30.41 -19.72 6.33
CA VAL A 179 -30.03 -20.16 7.68
C VAL A 179 -31.27 -20.61 8.45
N SER A 180 -32.36 -19.84 8.44
CA SER A 180 -33.61 -20.21 9.09
C SER A 180 -34.24 -21.48 8.51
N LYS A 181 -34.21 -21.68 7.18
CA LYS A 181 -34.62 -22.94 6.55
C LYS A 181 -33.77 -24.11 7.01
N ARG A 182 -32.43 -23.98 7.02
CA ARG A 182 -31.52 -25.03 7.51
C ARG A 182 -31.76 -25.35 8.99
N LEU A 183 -31.98 -24.35 9.83
CA LEU A 183 -32.32 -24.53 11.24
C LEU A 183 -33.68 -25.24 11.40
N ALA A 184 -34.67 -24.86 10.60
CA ALA A 184 -35.99 -25.52 10.60
C ALA A 184 -35.90 -26.98 10.14
N GLU A 185 -35.10 -27.27 9.11
CA GLU A 185 -34.82 -28.64 8.64
C GLU A 185 -34.10 -29.47 9.72
N LYS A 186 -33.09 -28.91 10.40
CA LYS A 186 -32.42 -29.56 11.54
C LYS A 186 -33.39 -29.83 12.69
N LYS A 187 -34.22 -28.85 13.06
CA LYS A 187 -35.25 -29.00 14.11
C LYS A 187 -36.28 -30.06 13.72
N ALA A 188 -36.77 -30.06 12.48
CA ALA A 188 -37.70 -31.07 11.97
C ALA A 188 -37.07 -32.46 11.91
N ALA A 189 -35.79 -32.59 11.55
CA ALA A 189 -35.06 -33.86 11.58
C ALA A 189 -34.90 -34.37 13.02
N ARG A 190 -34.56 -33.50 13.99
CA ARG A 190 -34.50 -33.85 15.41
C ARG A 190 -35.85 -34.32 15.93
N GLN A 191 -36.93 -33.63 15.55
CA GLN A 191 -38.29 -34.02 15.92
C GLN A 191 -38.68 -35.38 15.33
N ARG A 192 -38.44 -35.61 14.02
CA ARG A 192 -38.67 -36.92 13.37
C ARG A 192 -37.87 -38.04 14.04
N ARG A 193 -36.62 -37.78 14.44
CA ARG A 193 -35.78 -38.74 15.17
C ARG A 193 -36.39 -39.07 16.54
N ARG A 194 -36.88 -38.06 17.27
CA ARG A 194 -37.56 -38.24 18.57
C ARG A 194 -38.85 -39.05 18.43
N GLU A 195 -39.71 -38.70 17.47
CA GLU A 195 -40.95 -39.43 17.19
C GLU A 195 -40.67 -40.88 16.76
N ALA A 196 -39.62 -41.11 15.98
CA ALA A 196 -39.20 -42.47 15.60
C ALA A 196 -38.72 -43.30 16.81
N ILE A 197 -37.98 -42.68 17.74
CA ILE A 197 -37.56 -43.33 19.00
C ILE A 197 -38.80 -43.67 19.86
N GLU A 198 -39.73 -42.74 20.01
CA GLU A 198 -40.98 -42.97 20.76
C GLU A 198 -41.84 -44.07 20.14
N ARG A 199 -41.97 -44.10 18.81
CA ARG A 199 -42.66 -45.19 18.09
C ARG A 199 -41.99 -46.54 18.28
N LYS A 200 -40.66 -46.61 18.26
CA LYS A 200 -39.90 -47.85 18.55
C LYS A 200 -40.14 -48.31 19.99
N ARG A 201 -40.13 -47.39 20.97
CA ARG A 201 -40.44 -47.69 22.38
C ARG A 201 -41.87 -48.19 22.57
N ALA A 202 -42.85 -47.55 21.92
CA ALA A 202 -44.25 -47.98 21.97
C ALA A 202 -44.47 -49.35 21.33
N ALA A 203 -43.83 -49.63 20.19
CA ALA A 203 -43.87 -50.94 19.54
C ALA A 203 -43.22 -52.04 20.40
N LYS A 204 -42.10 -51.75 21.07
CA LYS A 204 -41.48 -52.67 22.05
C LYS A 204 -42.44 -52.95 23.21
N LYS A 205 -43.09 -51.92 23.76
CA LYS A 205 -44.08 -52.06 24.84
C LYS A 205 -45.31 -52.88 24.42
N ALA A 206 -45.80 -52.72 23.19
CA ALA A 206 -46.90 -53.51 22.65
C ALA A 206 -46.50 -54.98 22.46
N LYS A 207 -45.30 -55.27 21.94
CA LYS A 207 -44.76 -56.63 21.85
C LYS A 207 -44.58 -57.31 23.21
N LEU A 208 -44.18 -56.55 24.23
CA LEU A 208 -44.08 -57.05 25.61
C LEU A 208 -45.46 -57.40 26.20
N ALA A 209 -46.53 -56.72 25.77
CA ALA A 209 -47.89 -56.95 26.27
C ALA A 209 -48.59 -58.16 25.61
N GLU A 210 -48.16 -58.60 24.42
CA GLU A 210 -48.69 -59.79 23.73
C GLU A 210 -47.99 -61.11 24.12
N GLY A 211 -47.11 -61.11 25.13
CA GLY A 211 -46.52 -62.33 25.69
C GLY A 211 -45.38 -62.94 24.85
N GLY A 212 -44.54 -62.09 24.24
CA GLY A 212 -43.31 -62.52 23.55
C GLY A 212 -42.12 -62.71 24.50
N ASP A 213 -41.46 -63.86 24.38
CA ASP A 213 -40.29 -64.35 25.13
C ASP A 213 -39.10 -63.35 25.20
N ASP A 214 -38.63 -63.10 26.42
CA ASP A 214 -37.61 -62.10 26.80
C ASP A 214 -36.17 -62.58 26.54
N ASN A 215 -35.84 -63.06 25.34
CA ASN A 215 -34.45 -63.41 25.00
C ASN A 215 -34.11 -63.22 23.51
N ALA A 216 -34.18 -61.99 23.02
CA ALA A 216 -33.38 -61.52 21.88
C ALA A 216 -33.33 -59.98 21.84
N ALA A 217 -32.11 -59.44 21.70
CA ALA A 217 -31.77 -58.03 21.47
C ALA A 217 -31.72 -57.10 22.70
N GLU A 218 -30.74 -57.38 23.57
CA GLU A 218 -29.98 -56.32 24.24
C GLU A 218 -28.93 -55.79 23.23
N SER A 219 -29.38 -54.88 22.37
CA SER A 219 -28.58 -53.93 21.59
C SER A 219 -29.53 -53.00 20.84
N ASP A 220 -29.18 -51.73 20.76
CA ASP A 220 -29.84 -50.66 19.98
C ASP A 220 -30.98 -49.89 20.64
N ILE A 221 -30.94 -49.76 21.97
CA ILE A 221 -31.42 -48.53 22.60
C ILE A 221 -30.30 -48.06 23.53
N ASP A 222 -29.94 -46.78 23.42
CA ASP A 222 -28.86 -46.10 24.15
C ASP A 222 -27.50 -46.02 23.43
N SER A 223 -27.54 -45.42 22.24
CA SER A 223 -26.56 -44.39 21.87
C SER A 223 -27.20 -43.34 20.96
N ALA A 224 -28.08 -42.56 21.55
CA ALA A 224 -28.43 -41.24 21.06
C ALA A 224 -28.36 -40.27 22.24
N GLY A 225 -27.24 -40.31 22.97
CA GLY A 225 -26.86 -39.19 23.80
C GLY A 225 -26.69 -37.99 22.88
N ASP A 226 -27.46 -36.94 23.15
CA ASP A 226 -27.21 -35.58 22.69
C ASP A 226 -25.73 -35.26 22.97
N THR A 227 -24.87 -35.41 21.97
CA THR A 227 -23.59 -34.71 21.90
C THR A 227 -23.64 -33.89 20.63
N ASP A 228 -24.55 -32.91 20.62
CA ASP A 228 -24.50 -31.76 19.71
C ASP A 228 -23.71 -30.64 20.43
N SER A 229 -22.55 -31.03 20.97
CA SER A 229 -21.52 -30.11 21.43
C SER A 229 -20.44 -30.14 20.38
N GLU A 230 -20.63 -29.38 19.30
CA GLU A 230 -19.50 -28.87 18.53
C GLU A 230 -18.76 -27.86 19.41
N SER A 231 -18.02 -28.40 20.38
CA SER A 231 -16.89 -27.75 21.01
C SER A 231 -15.79 -27.73 19.96
N GLU A 232 -15.84 -26.74 19.07
CA GLU A 232 -14.63 -26.25 18.41
C GLU A 232 -13.61 -25.94 19.51
N GLY A 233 -12.51 -26.67 19.52
CA GLY A 233 -11.48 -26.59 20.55
C GLY A 233 -10.90 -25.18 20.62
N GLU A 234 -11.25 -24.46 21.69
CA GLU A 234 -10.46 -23.32 22.13
C GLU A 234 -9.14 -23.86 22.70
N GLY A 235 -8.09 -23.80 21.88
CA GLY A 235 -6.72 -23.84 22.36
C GLY A 235 -6.52 -22.69 23.34
N SER A 236 -6.39 -23.02 24.61
CA SER A 236 -6.05 -22.09 25.69
C SER A 236 -4.73 -21.38 25.36
N ARG A 237 -4.81 -20.07 25.12
CA ARG A 237 -3.66 -19.17 25.22
C ARG A 237 -3.89 -18.30 26.44
N GLU A 238 -3.40 -18.77 27.58
CA GLU A 238 -3.25 -17.98 28.79
C GLU A 238 -2.56 -16.66 28.45
N LYS A 239 -3.21 -15.54 28.74
CA LYS A 239 -2.54 -14.25 28.89
C LYS A 239 -3.01 -13.60 30.18
N ALA A 240 -2.08 -13.62 31.13
CA ALA A 240 -2.10 -12.84 32.35
C ALA A 240 -2.37 -11.36 32.03
N THR A 241 -3.37 -10.81 32.69
CA THR A 241 -3.66 -9.38 32.74
C THR A 241 -2.77 -8.73 33.79
N VAL A 242 -1.83 -7.87 33.37
CA VAL A 242 -1.21 -6.86 34.24
C VAL A 242 -0.97 -5.56 33.46
N LEU A 243 -1.73 -4.54 33.87
CA LEU A 243 -1.45 -3.09 33.92
C LEU A 243 -1.34 -2.23 32.63
N LEU A 244 -2.11 -1.12 32.71
CA LEU A 244 -2.01 0.19 32.03
C LEU A 244 -2.52 0.20 30.58
N GLY A 245 -3.59 0.91 30.19
CA GLY A 245 -4.12 2.19 30.65
C GLY A 245 -3.99 3.21 29.51
N VAL A 246 -5.12 3.72 29.00
CA VAL A 246 -5.26 4.96 28.17
C VAL A 246 -5.23 4.83 26.62
N TRP A 247 -5.73 3.76 26.00
CA TRP A 247 -5.96 3.77 24.52
C TRP A 247 -7.20 3.01 24.02
N LEU A 248 -8.26 2.98 24.82
CA LEU A 248 -9.55 2.36 24.48
C LEU A 248 -10.67 3.41 24.57
N CYS A 249 -10.81 4.23 23.54
CA CYS A 249 -12.01 5.06 23.36
C CYS A 249 -12.43 5.22 21.89
N HIS A 250 -11.96 4.35 21.00
CA HIS A 250 -12.33 4.41 19.58
C HIS A 250 -12.55 3.05 18.90
N ILE A 251 -12.66 1.97 19.68
CA ILE A 251 -12.97 0.61 19.19
C ILE A 251 -13.99 -0.04 20.14
N GLU A 252 -15.08 0.68 20.46
CA GLU A 252 -16.17 0.15 21.29
C GLU A 252 -17.56 0.35 20.66
N TRP A 253 -17.62 0.61 19.35
CA TRP A 253 -18.89 0.82 18.64
C TRP A 253 -19.15 -0.19 17.52
N PHE A 254 -18.57 -1.38 17.62
CA PHE A 254 -18.79 -2.44 16.62
C PHE A 254 -18.95 -3.87 17.17
N ASN A 255 -19.04 -4.05 18.50
CA ASN A 255 -19.29 -5.38 19.06
C ASN A 255 -20.17 -5.29 20.31
N GLU A 256 -21.46 -5.00 20.11
CA GLU A 256 -22.49 -5.39 21.10
C GLU A 256 -23.88 -5.42 20.45
N ALA A 257 -24.13 -6.52 19.74
CA ALA A 257 -25.49 -7.04 19.50
C ALA A 257 -25.41 -8.55 19.73
N LEU A 258 -25.30 -8.92 21.01
CA LEU A 258 -25.48 -10.29 21.48
C LEU A 258 -26.99 -10.56 21.51
N ASP A 259 -27.52 -11.13 20.43
CA ASP A 259 -28.78 -11.86 20.50
C ASP A 259 -28.54 -13.18 21.27
N GLU A 260 -29.40 -13.49 22.23
CA GLU A 260 -29.31 -14.58 23.22
C GLU A 260 -29.35 -16.03 22.66
N GLU A 261 -29.05 -16.26 21.38
CA GLU A 261 -28.89 -17.60 20.83
C GLU A 261 -27.58 -17.67 20.03
N GLY A 262 -26.53 -18.18 20.67
CA GLY A 262 -25.15 -18.22 20.18
C GLY A 262 -24.93 -19.00 18.87
N VAL A 263 -25.20 -18.36 17.73
CA VAL A 263 -24.74 -18.78 16.40
C VAL A 263 -23.91 -17.65 15.79
N LYS A 264 -22.58 -17.80 15.79
CA LYS A 264 -21.68 -16.86 15.12
C LYS A 264 -21.87 -16.98 13.60
N VAL A 265 -22.31 -15.89 12.96
CA VAL A 265 -22.36 -15.73 11.49
C VAL A 265 -20.93 -15.51 10.93
N LYS A 266 -19.96 -16.37 11.28
CA LYS A 266 -18.56 -16.23 10.82
C LYS A 266 -18.18 -17.21 9.70
N ASP A 267 -18.94 -18.28 9.49
CA ASP A 267 -18.56 -19.31 8.52
C ASP A 267 -19.22 -19.17 7.14
N PHE A 268 -20.09 -18.17 6.94
CA PHE A 268 -20.83 -18.02 5.68
C PHE A 268 -20.11 -17.17 4.61
N ASP A 269 -18.98 -16.54 4.94
CA ASP A 269 -18.22 -15.66 4.03
C ASP A 269 -16.91 -16.28 3.49
N VAL A 270 -16.60 -17.54 3.81
CA VAL A 270 -15.41 -18.24 3.27
C VAL A 270 -15.61 -18.64 1.79
N HIS A 271 -16.80 -18.45 1.23
CA HIS A 271 -17.10 -18.70 -0.19
C HIS A 271 -17.32 -17.41 -1.00
N GLY A 272 -17.03 -16.24 -0.43
CA GLY A 272 -17.14 -14.94 -1.10
C GLY A 272 -15.98 -14.60 -2.05
N ALA A 273 -14.95 -15.45 -2.16
CA ALA A 273 -13.79 -15.19 -3.00
C ALA A 273 -13.68 -16.21 -4.14
N VAL A 274 -13.85 -15.68 -5.36
CA VAL A 274 -13.66 -16.34 -6.66
C VAL A 274 -14.78 -17.33 -6.99
N THR A 275 -15.41 -17.11 -8.15
CA THR A 275 -16.26 -18.11 -8.79
C THR A 275 -15.46 -19.39 -9.00
N ASP A 276 -15.50 -20.30 -8.03
CA ASP A 276 -15.00 -21.65 -8.22
C ASP A 276 -15.85 -22.29 -9.31
N ALA A 277 -15.29 -22.34 -10.52
CA ALA A 277 -15.77 -23.21 -11.56
C ALA A 277 -15.87 -24.61 -10.92
N LYS A 278 -17.08 -25.19 -10.90
CA LYS A 278 -17.41 -26.47 -10.25
C LYS A 278 -16.64 -27.68 -10.82
N ASP A 279 -15.72 -27.45 -11.74
CA ASP A 279 -15.05 -28.46 -12.55
C ASP A 279 -13.56 -28.51 -12.20
N THR A 280 -13.14 -29.60 -11.54
CA THR A 280 -11.77 -29.77 -11.00
C THR A 280 -10.68 -29.82 -12.07
N ARG A 281 -11.06 -30.09 -13.34
CA ARG A 281 -10.14 -30.14 -14.50
C ARG A 281 -9.82 -28.76 -15.11
N THR A 282 -10.67 -27.75 -14.90
CA THR A 282 -10.43 -26.36 -15.35
C THR A 282 -9.97 -25.45 -14.21
N ARG A 283 -9.97 -25.96 -12.97
CA ARG A 283 -9.50 -25.28 -11.76
C ARG A 283 -7.97 -25.14 -11.78
N THR A 284 -7.48 -24.17 -12.56
CA THR A 284 -6.12 -23.68 -12.44
C THR A 284 -6.03 -22.92 -11.11
N THR A 285 -5.62 -23.58 -10.02
CA THR A 285 -5.38 -22.90 -8.75
C THR A 285 -4.08 -22.11 -8.85
N SER A 286 -4.11 -20.99 -9.57
CA SER A 286 -3.04 -19.99 -9.53
C SER A 286 -3.05 -19.33 -8.16
N ARG A 287 -2.57 -20.05 -7.14
CA ARG A 287 -2.32 -19.47 -5.82
C ARG A 287 -1.25 -18.40 -6.02
N ASN A 288 -1.49 -17.19 -5.53
CA ASN A 288 -0.46 -16.16 -5.52
C ASN A 288 0.74 -16.69 -4.72
N LEU A 289 1.92 -16.73 -5.34
CA LEU A 289 3.15 -17.21 -4.69
C LEU A 289 3.65 -16.26 -3.59
N ARG A 290 3.17 -15.02 -3.58
CA ARG A 290 3.52 -14.04 -2.56
C ARG A 290 2.79 -14.36 -1.26
N ILE A 291 3.57 -14.65 -0.23
CA ILE A 291 3.14 -14.76 1.16
C ILE A 291 2.60 -13.38 1.59
N ARG A 292 1.39 -13.35 2.17
CA ARG A 292 0.69 -12.10 2.50
C ARG A 292 1.11 -11.54 3.86
N GLU A 293 1.57 -12.44 4.73
CA GLU A 293 2.07 -12.19 6.07
C GLU A 293 3.38 -11.40 6.04
N ASP A 294 4.20 -11.64 5.01
CA ASP A 294 5.47 -10.95 4.81
C ASP A 294 5.28 -9.60 4.09
N THR A 295 5.47 -8.53 4.83
CA THR A 295 5.45 -7.17 4.28
C THR A 295 6.71 -6.92 3.43
N ALA A 296 6.55 -6.17 2.33
CA ALA A 296 7.71 -5.81 1.52
C ALA A 296 8.54 -4.74 2.24
N LYS A 297 9.88 -4.79 2.11
CA LYS A 297 10.80 -3.86 2.78
C LYS A 297 10.45 -2.38 2.57
N TYR A 298 10.14 -1.97 1.34
CA TYR A 298 9.77 -0.58 1.01
C TYR A 298 8.39 -0.14 1.52
N LEU A 299 7.58 -1.06 2.06
CA LEU A 299 6.29 -0.75 2.69
C LEU A 299 6.41 -0.67 4.22
N LEU A 300 7.58 -0.95 4.80
CA LEU A 300 7.80 -0.82 6.24
C LEU A 300 7.71 0.64 6.68
N ASN A 301 8.23 1.56 5.87
CA ASN A 301 8.09 3.00 6.06
C ASN A 301 7.75 3.67 4.71
N LEU A 302 6.62 4.40 4.66
CA LEU A 302 6.12 5.07 3.46
C LEU A 302 6.72 6.47 3.25
N ASP A 303 7.46 6.98 4.23
CA ASP A 303 8.13 8.27 4.10
C ASP A 303 9.18 8.21 2.98
N PRO A 304 9.18 9.17 2.02
CA PRO A 304 10.10 9.14 0.89
C PRO A 304 11.58 9.33 1.30
N ASN A 305 11.81 9.89 2.49
CA ASN A 305 13.14 10.15 3.05
C ASN A 305 13.54 9.15 4.16
N SER A 306 12.93 7.96 4.14
CA SER A 306 13.26 6.84 5.03
C SER A 306 14.54 6.13 4.56
N ALA A 307 14.53 4.80 4.40
CA ALA A 307 15.65 4.02 3.90
C ALA A 307 15.49 3.74 2.40
N TYR A 308 16.59 3.90 1.66
CA TYR A 308 16.61 3.60 0.24
C TYR A 308 16.47 2.09 -0.02
N TYR A 309 15.45 1.71 -0.78
CA TYR A 309 15.25 0.36 -1.31
C TYR A 309 15.68 0.31 -2.77
N ASP A 310 16.63 -0.57 -3.10
CA ASP A 310 16.99 -0.84 -4.49
C ASP A 310 16.07 -1.92 -5.08
N PRO A 311 15.14 -1.58 -6.00
CA PRO A 311 14.21 -2.55 -6.58
C PRO A 311 14.89 -3.60 -7.47
N LYS A 312 16.12 -3.35 -7.93
CA LYS A 312 16.87 -4.25 -8.81
C LYS A 312 17.43 -5.43 -8.02
N SER A 313 18.20 -5.15 -6.98
CA SER A 313 18.78 -6.17 -6.09
C SER A 313 17.81 -6.62 -4.99
N ARG A 314 16.71 -5.89 -4.79
CA ARG A 314 15.74 -6.09 -3.70
C ARG A 314 16.35 -5.97 -2.30
N SER A 315 17.39 -5.14 -2.16
CA SER A 315 18.06 -4.88 -0.88
C SER A 315 17.70 -3.52 -0.30
N MET A 316 17.56 -3.46 1.02
CA MET A 316 17.43 -2.22 1.78
C MET A 316 18.62 -2.13 2.73
N ARG A 317 19.47 -1.12 2.57
CA ARG A 317 20.74 -1.03 3.31
C ARG A 317 20.51 -0.61 4.75
N GLU A 318 19.98 0.61 4.89
CA GLU A 318 19.72 1.26 6.17
C GLU A 318 18.42 0.73 6.80
N ASP A 319 18.29 0.95 8.11
CA ASP A 319 17.06 0.68 8.84
C ASP A 319 15.97 1.71 8.45
N PRO A 320 14.78 1.27 7.99
CA PRO A 320 13.66 2.17 7.71
C PRO A 320 13.16 2.95 8.94
N PHE A 321 13.48 2.50 10.15
CA PHE A 321 13.05 3.13 11.41
C PHE A 321 14.16 3.91 12.13
N ALA A 322 15.35 4.10 11.53
CA ALA A 322 16.50 4.75 12.19
C ALA A 322 16.25 6.15 12.80
N LYS A 323 15.24 6.88 12.30
CA LYS A 323 14.85 8.23 12.80
C LYS A 323 13.70 8.19 13.84
N GLY A 324 13.08 7.03 14.04
CA GLY A 324 11.91 6.82 14.90
C GLY A 324 12.20 5.81 16.01
N ALA A 325 11.24 5.65 16.93
CA ALA A 325 11.39 4.84 18.14
C ALA A 325 11.93 3.43 17.85
N ALA A 326 13.08 3.12 18.44
CA ALA A 326 13.68 1.81 18.52
C ALA A 326 12.76 0.85 19.31
N GLY A 327 11.72 0.35 18.66
CA GLY A 327 10.80 -0.63 19.22
C GLY A 327 10.74 -1.83 18.30
N ASP A 328 11.13 -2.99 18.83
CA ASP A 328 10.97 -4.37 18.33
C ASP A 328 10.59 -4.52 16.84
N SER A 329 11.39 -3.90 15.97
CA SER A 329 11.14 -3.88 14.53
C SER A 329 11.58 -5.22 13.96
N LEU A 330 10.67 -5.91 13.26
CA LEU A 330 10.96 -7.19 12.58
C LEU A 330 12.15 -7.12 11.61
N TYR A 331 12.55 -5.91 11.19
CA TYR A 331 13.62 -5.67 10.25
C TYR A 331 14.38 -4.38 10.59
N ALA A 332 15.70 -4.49 10.78
CA ALA A 332 16.60 -3.39 11.15
C ALA A 332 17.62 -3.05 10.04
N GLY A 333 17.28 -3.33 8.78
CA GLY A 333 18.16 -3.12 7.62
C GLY A 333 19.07 -4.31 7.29
N ASP A 334 19.46 -4.43 6.01
CA ASP A 334 20.35 -5.51 5.56
C ASP A 334 21.78 -5.32 6.08
N ASN A 335 22.24 -4.09 6.34
CA ASN A 335 23.56 -3.83 6.91
C ASN A 335 23.70 -4.41 8.31
N PHE A 336 22.68 -4.27 9.15
CA PHE A 336 22.66 -4.86 10.48
C PHE A 336 22.80 -6.39 10.41
N VAL A 337 21.98 -7.05 9.59
CA VAL A 337 22.02 -8.52 9.47
C VAL A 337 23.34 -9.04 8.88
N ARG A 338 23.97 -8.28 7.97
CA ARG A 338 25.24 -8.66 7.32
C ARG A 338 26.41 -8.85 8.28
N GLU A 339 26.49 -8.03 9.33
CA GLU A 339 27.58 -8.09 10.31
C GLU A 339 27.30 -9.06 11.46
N THR A 340 26.02 -9.41 11.68
CA THR A 340 25.62 -10.32 12.75
C THR A 340 26.02 -11.78 12.51
N GLY A 341 26.22 -12.54 13.59
CA GLY A 341 26.49 -13.97 13.56
C GLY A 341 27.96 -14.32 13.36
N GLN A 342 28.24 -15.38 12.58
CA GLN A 342 29.59 -15.92 12.37
C GLN A 342 30.49 -15.03 11.50
N ALA A 343 29.94 -14.04 10.81
CA ALA A 343 30.70 -13.11 9.98
C ALA A 343 31.77 -12.37 10.81
N GLY A 344 31.41 -11.90 12.01
CA GLY A 344 32.35 -11.26 12.93
C GLY A 344 33.51 -12.17 13.35
N GLU A 345 33.22 -13.44 13.65
CA GLU A 345 34.27 -14.41 14.01
C GLU A 345 35.20 -14.72 12.84
N MET A 346 34.67 -14.83 11.62
CA MET A 346 35.46 -15.03 10.41
C MET A 346 36.36 -13.83 10.11
N ILE A 347 35.86 -12.60 10.31
CA ILE A 347 36.65 -11.36 10.19
C ILE A 347 37.80 -11.35 11.21
N GLN A 348 37.53 -11.71 12.46
CA GLN A 348 38.57 -11.82 13.50
C GLN A 348 39.61 -12.91 13.16
N GLN A 349 39.18 -14.08 12.69
CA GLN A 349 40.07 -15.16 12.26
C GLN A 349 40.96 -14.72 11.08
N ARG A 350 40.40 -13.95 10.15
CA ARG A 350 41.14 -13.40 9.01
C ARG A 350 42.17 -12.35 9.45
N ALA A 351 41.80 -11.47 10.37
CA ALA A 351 42.73 -10.51 10.98
C ALA A 351 43.90 -11.24 11.66
N PHE A 352 43.59 -12.28 12.46
CA PHE A 352 44.61 -13.14 13.07
C PHE A 352 45.53 -13.81 12.04
N ALA A 353 44.97 -14.34 10.95
CA ALA A 353 45.77 -14.95 9.89
C ALA A 353 46.72 -13.94 9.22
N TRP A 354 46.29 -12.70 9.00
CA TRP A 354 47.14 -11.62 8.48
C TRP A 354 48.25 -11.21 9.45
N GLU A 355 47.95 -11.14 10.74
CA GLU A 355 48.95 -10.87 11.79
C GLU A 355 49.99 -12.01 11.86
N ALA A 356 49.53 -13.26 11.92
CA ALA A 356 50.41 -14.42 11.93
C ALA A 356 51.30 -14.50 10.68
N TYR A 357 50.75 -14.13 9.51
CA TYR A 357 51.51 -14.06 8.26
C TYR A 357 52.59 -12.96 8.29
N LYS A 358 52.28 -11.81 8.90
CA LYS A 358 53.26 -10.72 9.11
C LYS A 358 54.41 -11.16 10.03
N GLU A 359 54.12 -11.97 11.03
CA GLU A 359 55.12 -12.60 11.92
C GLU A 359 55.87 -13.78 11.26
N GLY A 360 55.55 -14.13 10.01
CA GLY A 360 56.22 -15.17 9.23
C GLY A 360 55.67 -16.59 9.41
N ILE A 361 54.56 -16.75 10.12
CA ILE A 361 53.86 -18.04 10.26
C ILE A 361 52.97 -18.24 9.03
N ASN A 362 53.20 -19.32 8.27
CA ASN A 362 52.42 -19.65 7.06
C ASN A 362 51.01 -20.19 7.41
N VAL A 363 50.12 -19.30 7.86
CA VAL A 363 48.70 -19.56 8.11
C VAL A 363 47.87 -18.69 7.18
N HIS A 364 46.90 -19.30 6.49
CA HIS A 364 45.98 -18.60 5.60
C HIS A 364 44.57 -19.13 5.84
N ASP A 365 43.63 -18.21 6.02
CA ASP A 365 42.21 -18.47 6.27
C ASP A 365 41.51 -19.27 5.15
N VAL A 366 41.78 -18.97 3.88
CA VAL A 366 41.20 -19.69 2.73
C VAL A 366 41.99 -20.94 2.33
N ALA A 367 43.33 -20.88 2.32
CA ALA A 367 44.14 -22.01 1.85
C ALA A 367 44.22 -23.15 2.88
N ASN A 368 44.36 -22.81 4.17
CA ASN A 368 44.47 -23.76 5.28
C ASN A 368 43.41 -23.46 6.36
N PRO A 369 42.10 -23.57 6.05
CA PRO A 369 41.02 -23.07 6.90
C PRO A 369 40.96 -23.76 8.26
N THR A 370 41.17 -25.07 8.31
CA THR A 370 41.13 -25.86 9.56
C THR A 370 42.30 -25.55 10.48
N LEU A 371 43.51 -25.40 9.92
CA LEU A 371 44.69 -24.97 10.67
C LEU A 371 44.50 -23.56 11.22
N ALA A 372 44.05 -22.62 10.39
CA ALA A 372 43.77 -21.26 10.80
C ALA A 372 42.72 -21.21 11.93
N ALA A 373 41.66 -22.01 11.81
CA ALA A 373 40.61 -22.07 12.83
C ALA A 373 41.12 -22.68 14.16
N HIS A 374 41.94 -23.74 14.09
CA HIS A 374 42.54 -24.34 15.27
C HIS A 374 43.50 -23.38 15.99
N MET A 375 44.41 -22.76 15.24
CA MET A 375 45.36 -21.78 15.75
C MET A 375 44.64 -20.56 16.34
N PHE A 376 43.56 -20.10 15.70
CA PHE A 376 42.73 -19.01 16.22
C PHE A 376 42.00 -19.39 17.51
N LYS A 377 41.54 -20.64 17.63
CA LYS A 377 40.93 -21.15 18.87
C LYS A 377 41.95 -21.21 20.01
N GLU A 378 43.17 -21.69 19.73
CA GLU A 378 44.27 -21.67 20.69
C GLU A 378 44.67 -20.25 21.08
N TYR A 379 44.73 -19.33 20.11
CA TYR A 379 44.98 -17.92 20.36
C TYR A 379 43.91 -17.32 21.28
N LYS A 380 42.62 -17.58 21.03
CA LYS A 380 41.52 -17.13 21.89
C LYS A 380 41.60 -17.70 23.31
N SER A 381 42.01 -18.96 23.49
CA SER A 381 42.20 -19.51 24.85
C SER A 381 43.41 -18.88 25.54
N ARG A 382 44.56 -18.80 24.85
CA ARG A 382 45.79 -18.22 25.42
C ARG A 382 45.64 -16.73 25.72
N SER A 383 44.94 -15.98 24.87
CA SER A 383 44.66 -14.55 25.10
C SER A 383 43.82 -14.33 26.37
N LYS A 384 42.85 -15.20 26.66
CA LYS A 384 42.09 -15.14 27.93
C LYS A 384 42.99 -15.40 29.14
N ASP A 385 43.88 -16.38 29.03
CA ASP A 385 44.82 -16.70 30.10
C ASP A 385 45.77 -15.52 30.35
N VAL A 386 46.34 -14.93 29.29
CA VAL A 386 47.20 -13.74 29.35
C VAL A 386 46.46 -12.57 29.99
N HIS A 387 45.24 -12.25 29.56
CA HIS A 387 44.44 -11.18 30.17
C HIS A 387 44.11 -11.44 31.65
N SER A 388 43.97 -12.71 32.06
CA SER A 388 43.76 -13.05 33.48
C SER A 388 45.02 -12.84 34.32
N GLU A 389 46.20 -13.15 33.77
CA GLU A 389 47.48 -12.90 34.43
C GLU A 389 47.80 -11.40 34.47
N GLU A 390 47.54 -10.65 33.40
CA GLU A 390 47.65 -9.19 33.36
C GLU A 390 46.86 -8.54 34.50
N LYS A 391 45.60 -8.96 34.71
CA LYS A 391 44.77 -8.49 35.84
C LYS A 391 45.39 -8.81 37.21
N LYS A 392 45.90 -10.04 37.41
CA LYS A 392 46.58 -10.41 38.67
C LYS A 392 47.84 -9.59 38.92
N VAL A 393 48.58 -9.25 37.87
CA VAL A 393 49.77 -8.40 37.96
C VAL A 393 49.37 -6.97 38.30
N LEU A 394 48.35 -6.42 37.64
CA LEU A 394 47.78 -5.09 37.95
C LEU A 394 47.29 -4.99 39.39
N GLU A 395 46.59 -6.00 39.89
CA GLU A 395 46.12 -6.06 41.29
C GLU A 395 47.25 -6.13 42.31
N LYS A 396 48.35 -6.83 41.99
CA LYS A 396 49.49 -6.99 42.91
C LYS A 396 50.41 -5.78 42.96
N TYR A 397 50.64 -5.14 41.82
CA TYR A 397 51.67 -4.10 41.69
C TYR A 397 51.09 -2.70 41.47
N GLY A 398 49.79 -2.56 41.21
CA GLY A 398 49.17 -1.29 40.84
C GLY A 398 49.59 -0.82 39.44
N GLY A 399 49.00 0.27 38.95
CA GLY A 399 49.40 0.90 37.67
C GLY A 399 48.33 1.01 36.58
N GLU A 400 47.04 0.85 36.92
CA GLU A 400 45.93 1.06 35.97
C GLU A 400 45.95 2.45 35.31
N GLU A 401 46.50 3.46 36.00
CA GLU A 401 46.61 4.84 35.55
C GLU A 401 47.48 5.04 34.29
N HIS A 402 48.36 4.07 33.97
CA HIS A 402 49.28 4.15 32.83
C HIS A 402 48.83 3.34 31.59
N LEU A 403 47.70 2.62 31.68
CA LEU A 403 47.16 1.82 30.57
C LEU A 403 46.30 2.63 29.61
N HIS A 404 45.74 3.76 30.07
CA HIS A 404 44.99 4.67 29.21
C HIS A 404 45.96 5.56 28.43
N ILE A 405 45.90 5.46 27.10
CA ILE A 405 46.50 6.46 26.21
C ILE A 405 45.74 7.77 26.47
N PRO A 406 46.42 8.89 26.76
CA PRO A 406 45.73 10.16 26.99
C PRO A 406 44.96 10.56 25.74
N ASP A 407 43.68 10.91 25.92
CA ASP A 407 42.82 11.39 24.85
C ASP A 407 43.44 12.65 24.21
N ASN A 408 43.84 12.55 22.94
CA ASN A 408 44.27 13.67 22.10
C ASN A 408 43.12 14.14 21.22
#